data_AF-A0A9W9K918-F1
#
_entry.id   AF-A0A9W9K918-F1
#
_cell.length_a   1.000
_cell.length_b   1.000
_cell.length_c   1.000
_cell.angle_alpha   90.00
_cell.angle_beta   90.00
_cell.angle_gamma   90.00
#
_symmetry.space_group_name_H-M   'P 1'
#
loop_
_entity.id
_entity.type
_entity.pdbx_description
1 polymer ?
#
loop_
_entity_poly.entity_id
_entity_poly.type
_entity_poly.pdbx_seq_one_letter_code
_entity_poly.pdbx_strand_id
1 'polypeptide(L)'
;MKFLCLPGGYSNSKALQTQLGPFCDALRSNGEANFFFTQGTSPVNPPPEFQGFFGPPPNYTFTTVDFPEMVKFNMRDFPRRESPEATIKYAISKAGNPTFSEVAASMSRLVDILDSDPEIEGLIGYSEGAEVAATLILEEERRRKAFGRIPQIKCAVFICGWPAKDPASGRIILADDFEREPITIPTCHVVGAADPFLDGSMALYNCCDPDTADLFDHGGGHVIPRNKQTLVDLSEMIRDMIVSVA
;
A
#
# COMPACT_ATOMS: atom_id res chain seq x y z
N MET A 1 -18.44 -6.95 -0.05
CA MET A 1 -17.37 -6.15 0.59
C MET A 1 -17.07 -4.90 -0.24
N LYS A 2 -16.82 -3.75 0.40
CA LYS A 2 -16.32 -2.54 -0.28
C LYS A 2 -14.83 -2.33 0.05
N PHE A 3 -14.04 -1.97 -0.95
CA PHE A 3 -12.61 -1.72 -0.83
C PHE A 3 -12.30 -0.22 -0.90
N LEU A 4 -11.55 0.28 0.07
CA LEU A 4 -10.92 1.59 0.00
C LEU A 4 -9.64 1.50 -0.84
N CYS A 5 -9.61 2.23 -1.95
CA CYS A 5 -8.57 2.19 -2.96
C CYS A 5 -7.63 3.41 -2.82
N LEU A 6 -6.34 3.14 -2.60
CA LEU A 6 -5.32 4.13 -2.28
C LEU A 6 -4.26 4.22 -3.41
N PRO A 7 -4.09 5.39 -4.06
CA PRO A 7 -3.12 5.57 -5.13
C PRO A 7 -1.69 5.54 -4.61
N GLY A 8 -0.75 5.26 -5.52
CA GLY A 8 0.67 5.50 -5.26
C GLY A 8 0.99 6.98 -5.16
N GLY A 9 2.20 7.28 -4.71
CA GLY A 9 2.67 8.65 -4.60
C GLY A 9 2.73 9.35 -5.95
N TYR A 10 2.60 10.67 -5.91
CA TYR A 10 2.52 11.52 -7.09
C TYR A 10 1.32 11.20 -7.99
N SER A 11 0.26 10.56 -7.48
CA SER A 11 -0.93 10.22 -8.26
C SER A 11 -2.18 10.86 -7.66
N ASN A 12 -3.36 10.47 -8.16
CA ASN A 12 -4.66 10.91 -7.66
C ASN A 12 -5.71 9.81 -7.85
N SER A 13 -6.88 10.01 -7.25
CA SER A 13 -7.98 9.03 -7.23
C SER A 13 -8.45 8.67 -8.64
N LYS A 14 -8.53 9.65 -9.55
CA LYS A 14 -8.98 9.46 -10.93
C LYS A 14 -7.98 8.64 -11.76
N ALA A 15 -6.69 8.91 -11.60
CA ALA A 15 -5.62 8.16 -12.26
C ALA A 15 -5.65 6.70 -11.80
N LEU A 16 -5.74 6.45 -10.49
CA LEU A 16 -5.85 5.09 -9.95
C LEU A 16 -7.12 4.39 -10.44
N GLN A 17 -8.28 5.07 -10.43
CA GLN A 17 -9.53 4.48 -10.93
C GLN A 17 -9.39 4.03 -12.40
N THR A 18 -8.70 4.81 -13.22
CA THR A 18 -8.41 4.44 -14.62
C THR A 18 -7.42 3.27 -14.72
N GLN A 19 -6.46 3.21 -13.79
CA GLN A 19 -5.46 2.13 -13.74
C GLN A 19 -6.04 0.80 -13.28
N LEU A 20 -6.83 0.81 -12.20
CA LEU A 20 -7.48 -0.36 -11.62
C LEU A 20 -8.76 -0.76 -12.36
N GLY A 21 -9.33 0.07 -13.24
CA GLY A 21 -10.60 -0.19 -13.92
C GLY A 21 -10.80 -1.64 -14.40
N PRO A 22 -9.90 -2.20 -15.23
CA PRO A 22 -10.02 -3.59 -15.68
C PRO A 22 -9.98 -4.63 -14.56
N PHE A 23 -9.22 -4.40 -13.50
CA PHE A 23 -9.19 -5.27 -12.32
C PHE A 23 -10.47 -5.14 -11.50
N CYS A 24 -10.96 -3.92 -11.28
CA CYS A 24 -12.23 -3.66 -10.62
C CYS A 24 -13.41 -4.30 -11.36
N ASP A 25 -13.43 -4.23 -12.69
CA ASP A 25 -14.46 -4.85 -13.51
C ASP A 25 -14.43 -6.38 -13.41
N ALA A 26 -13.22 -6.97 -13.44
CA ALA A 26 -13.04 -8.40 -13.25
C ALA A 26 -13.50 -8.84 -11.86
N LEU A 27 -13.05 -8.18 -10.80
CA LEU A 27 -13.40 -8.54 -9.42
C LEU A 27 -14.90 -8.35 -9.13
N ARG A 28 -15.51 -7.27 -9.63
CA ARG A 28 -16.94 -6.98 -9.47
C ARG A 28 -17.85 -7.94 -10.23
N SER A 29 -17.35 -8.75 -11.17
CA SER A 29 -18.20 -9.52 -12.08
C SER A 29 -19.16 -10.53 -11.41
N ASN A 30 -18.93 -10.91 -10.14
CA ASN A 30 -19.82 -11.76 -9.35
C ASN A 30 -20.69 -10.98 -8.33
N GLY A 31 -20.57 -9.65 -8.27
CA GLY A 31 -21.34 -8.77 -7.38
C GLY A 31 -20.79 -8.62 -5.96
N GLU A 32 -19.65 -9.23 -5.63
CA GLU A 32 -19.15 -9.29 -4.25
C GLU A 32 -18.28 -8.08 -3.84
N ALA A 33 -17.80 -7.30 -4.82
CA ALA A 33 -16.84 -6.21 -4.60
C ALA A 33 -17.32 -4.83 -5.09
N ASN A 34 -17.22 -3.85 -4.20
CA ASN A 34 -17.40 -2.42 -4.50
C ASN A 34 -16.11 -1.64 -4.18
N PHE A 35 -15.96 -0.43 -4.71
CA PHE A 35 -14.71 0.33 -4.59
C PHE A 35 -15.00 1.80 -4.25
N PHE A 36 -14.26 2.32 -3.27
CA PHE A 36 -14.21 3.74 -2.94
C PHE A 36 -12.79 4.25 -3.18
N PHE A 37 -12.64 5.21 -4.09
CA PHE A 37 -11.34 5.77 -4.44
C PHE A 37 -11.10 7.07 -3.68
N THR A 38 -9.96 7.17 -3.00
CA THR A 38 -9.49 8.41 -2.39
C THR A 38 -8.06 8.71 -2.84
N GLN A 39 -7.42 9.70 -2.25
CA GLN A 39 -6.08 10.15 -2.56
C GLN A 39 -5.45 10.88 -1.38
N GLY A 40 -4.14 11.09 -1.47
CA GLY A 40 -3.42 11.96 -0.55
C GLY A 40 -3.88 13.41 -0.65
N THR A 41 -3.49 14.20 0.35
CA THR A 41 -3.86 15.62 0.46
C THR A 41 -2.68 16.56 0.26
N SER A 42 -1.45 16.04 0.29
CA SER A 42 -0.24 16.84 0.16
C SER A 42 0.10 17.00 -1.33
N PRO A 43 -0.03 18.21 -1.91
CA PRO A 43 0.19 18.41 -3.34
C PRO A 43 1.67 18.27 -3.70
N VAL A 44 1.95 17.60 -4.81
CA VAL A 44 3.32 17.40 -5.32
C VAL A 44 3.37 17.63 -6.82
N ASN A 45 4.54 18.00 -7.32
CA ASN A 45 4.81 18.11 -8.74
C ASN A 45 5.79 17.01 -9.15
N PRO A 46 5.39 16.04 -9.98
CA PRO A 46 6.33 15.07 -10.53
C PRO A 46 7.43 15.78 -11.33
N PRO A 47 8.69 15.32 -11.28
CA PRO A 47 9.74 15.89 -12.11
C PRO A 47 9.37 15.81 -13.60
N PRO A 48 9.67 16.83 -14.42
CA PRO A 48 9.22 16.92 -15.82
C PRO A 48 9.47 15.65 -16.64
N GLU A 49 10.62 15.01 -16.45
CA GLU A 49 11.04 13.79 -17.13
C GLU A 49 10.20 12.54 -16.77
N PHE A 50 9.44 12.59 -15.67
CA PHE A 50 8.63 11.48 -15.19
C PHE A 50 7.12 11.74 -15.19
N GLN A 51 6.67 12.93 -15.62
CA GLN A 51 5.24 13.29 -15.59
C GLN A 51 4.34 12.27 -16.32
N GLY A 52 4.84 11.66 -17.40
CA GLY A 52 4.11 10.63 -18.15
C GLY A 52 3.78 9.36 -17.35
N PHE A 53 4.52 9.06 -16.28
CA PHE A 53 4.27 7.88 -15.43
C PHE A 53 3.18 8.10 -14.39
N PHE A 54 3.00 9.35 -13.95
CA PHE A 54 2.19 9.70 -12.77
C PHE A 54 0.78 10.22 -13.11
N GLY A 55 0.48 10.33 -14.41
CA GLY A 55 -0.81 10.83 -14.87
C GLY A 55 -0.96 12.34 -14.73
N PRO A 56 -2.10 12.89 -15.18
CA PRO A 56 -2.31 14.33 -15.24
C PRO A 56 -2.46 14.94 -13.83
N PRO A 57 -2.01 16.20 -13.62
CA PRO A 57 -2.17 16.91 -12.36
C PRO A 57 -3.65 17.24 -12.06
N PRO A 58 -3.99 17.57 -10.80
CA PRO A 58 -3.09 17.65 -9.64
C PRO A 58 -2.64 16.28 -9.12
N ASN A 59 -1.40 16.21 -8.63
CA ASN A 59 -0.77 15.00 -8.08
C ASN A 59 -0.56 15.16 -6.58
N TYR A 60 -0.66 14.06 -5.83
CA TYR A 60 -0.61 14.07 -4.37
C TYR A 60 0.23 12.92 -3.82
N THR A 61 0.72 13.08 -2.59
CA THR A 61 1.18 11.99 -1.73
C THR A 61 0.33 11.96 -0.46
N PHE A 62 0.29 10.81 0.22
CA PHE A 62 -0.38 10.68 1.51
C PHE A 62 0.49 11.18 2.64
N THR A 63 1.80 10.92 2.53
CA THR A 63 2.80 11.37 3.49
C THR A 63 3.89 12.16 2.77
N THR A 64 4.45 13.16 3.45
CA THR A 64 5.61 13.90 2.97
C THR A 64 6.79 13.61 3.88
N VAL A 65 7.99 13.63 3.29
CA VAL A 65 9.23 13.54 4.05
C VAL A 65 9.50 14.89 4.70
N ASP A 66 9.84 14.89 5.99
CA ASP A 66 10.31 16.08 6.66
C ASP A 66 11.67 16.49 6.06
N PHE A 67 11.85 17.77 5.73
CA PHE A 67 13.09 18.30 5.13
C PHE A 67 13.47 17.59 3.81
N PRO A 68 12.62 17.63 2.76
CA PRO A 68 12.85 16.90 1.51
C PRO A 68 14.18 17.27 0.82
N GLU A 69 14.70 18.48 1.05
CA GLU A 69 16.01 18.94 0.58
C GLU A 69 17.20 18.13 1.14
N MET A 70 16.99 17.41 2.24
CA MET A 70 18.01 16.57 2.87
C MET A 70 18.01 15.12 2.35
N VAL A 71 16.98 14.72 1.60
CA VAL A 71 16.84 13.37 1.07
C VAL A 71 17.80 13.16 -0.09
N LYS A 72 18.84 12.34 0.13
CA LYS A 72 19.85 12.00 -0.88
C LYS A 72 19.60 10.63 -1.50
N PHE A 73 18.37 10.40 -1.98
CA PHE A 73 17.98 9.13 -2.56
C PHE A 73 17.57 9.24 -4.02
N ASN A 74 18.23 8.45 -4.88
CA ASN A 74 17.82 8.26 -6.26
C ASN A 74 17.15 6.89 -6.39
N MET A 75 15.84 6.89 -6.63
CA MET A 75 15.08 5.64 -6.84
C MET A 75 15.59 4.82 -8.04
N ARG A 76 16.30 5.44 -9.00
CA ARG A 76 16.90 4.71 -10.13
C ARG A 76 18.04 3.78 -9.70
N ASP A 77 18.70 4.10 -8.59
CA ASP A 77 19.84 3.33 -8.06
C ASP A 77 19.39 2.47 -6.87
N PHE A 78 18.16 1.94 -6.93
CA PHE A 78 17.58 1.16 -5.84
C PHE A 78 18.50 -0.01 -5.47
N PRO A 79 18.90 -0.13 -4.20
CA PRO A 79 19.87 -1.13 -3.78
C PRO A 79 19.27 -2.54 -3.81
N ARG A 80 20.14 -3.55 -3.89
CA ARG A 80 19.82 -4.94 -3.54
C ARG A 80 20.81 -5.45 -2.51
N ARG A 81 20.33 -6.15 -1.51
CA ARG A 81 21.09 -6.71 -0.39
C ARG A 81 20.72 -8.17 -0.17
N GLU A 82 21.29 -8.75 0.87
CA GLU A 82 21.10 -10.14 1.26
C GLU A 82 19.66 -10.50 1.66
N SER A 83 18.86 -9.52 2.08
CA SER A 83 17.44 -9.69 2.38
C SER A 83 16.63 -8.44 2.01
N PRO A 84 15.30 -8.56 1.85
CA PRO A 84 14.39 -7.41 1.72
C PRO A 84 14.59 -6.34 2.81
N GLU A 85 14.70 -6.76 4.08
CA GLU A 85 14.88 -5.86 5.23
C GLU A 85 16.22 -5.13 5.15
N ALA A 86 17.30 -5.84 4.80
CA ALA A 86 18.62 -5.25 4.61
C ALA A 86 18.62 -4.22 3.46
N THR A 87 17.91 -4.52 2.37
CA THR A 87 17.72 -3.60 1.25
C THR A 87 17.02 -2.32 1.70
N ILE A 88 15.91 -2.45 2.43
CA ILE A 88 15.13 -1.29 2.88
C ILE A 88 15.90 -0.46 3.91
N LYS A 89 16.56 -1.10 4.90
CA LYS A 89 17.42 -0.39 5.86
C LYS A 89 18.53 0.40 5.17
N TYR A 90 19.17 -0.20 4.17
CA TYR A 90 20.22 0.48 3.41
C TYR A 90 19.65 1.64 2.58
N ALA A 91 18.49 1.46 1.94
CA ALA A 91 17.82 2.52 1.17
C ALA A 91 17.44 3.72 2.07
N ILE A 92 16.85 3.48 3.23
CA ILE A 92 16.50 4.50 4.23
C ILE A 92 17.75 5.24 4.72
N SER A 93 18.81 4.50 5.04
CA SER A 93 20.08 5.08 5.47
C SER A 93 20.68 5.98 4.39
N LYS A 94 20.65 5.56 3.12
CA LYS A 94 21.09 6.38 1.98
C LYS A 94 20.22 7.60 1.74
N ALA A 95 18.92 7.49 2.02
CA ALA A 95 17.99 8.60 1.99
C ALA A 95 18.19 9.60 3.14
N GLY A 96 19.12 9.37 4.06
CA GLY A 96 19.39 10.27 5.19
C GLY A 96 18.51 10.01 6.41
N ASN A 97 17.91 8.82 6.52
CA ASN A 97 16.95 8.45 7.57
C ASN A 97 15.78 9.45 7.67
N PRO A 98 14.97 9.56 6.61
CA PRO A 98 13.85 10.50 6.57
C PRO A 98 12.85 10.26 7.70
N THR A 99 12.25 11.33 8.19
CA THR A 99 11.13 11.31 9.12
C THR A 99 9.84 11.76 8.43
N PHE A 100 8.69 11.38 8.99
CA PHE A 100 7.37 11.61 8.38
C PHE A 100 6.37 12.09 9.44
N SER A 101 6.41 13.38 9.77
CA SER A 101 5.54 13.94 10.82
C SER A 101 4.04 13.92 10.47
N GLU A 102 3.68 13.85 9.18
CA GLU A 102 2.29 13.88 8.72
C GLU A 102 1.55 12.53 8.81
N VAL A 103 2.21 11.44 9.19
CA VAL A 103 1.62 10.07 9.20
C VAL A 103 0.36 10.03 10.05
N ALA A 104 0.41 10.53 11.30
CA ALA A 104 -0.73 10.49 12.20
C ALA A 104 -1.94 11.28 11.67
N ALA A 105 -1.69 12.42 11.02
CA ALA A 105 -2.73 13.23 10.40
C ALA A 105 -3.33 12.52 9.17
N SER A 106 -2.51 11.86 8.36
CA SER A 106 -2.97 11.05 7.22
C SER A 106 -3.82 9.88 7.68
N MET A 107 -3.38 9.13 8.69
CA MET A 107 -4.14 8.03 9.26
C MET A 107 -5.47 8.49 9.85
N SER A 108 -5.48 9.64 10.53
CA SER A 108 -6.72 10.18 11.10
C SER A 108 -7.77 10.46 10.03
N ARG A 109 -7.37 11.06 8.90
CA ARG A 109 -8.28 11.28 7.76
C ARG A 109 -8.81 9.99 7.15
N LEU A 110 -7.97 8.95 7.05
CA LEU A 110 -8.41 7.65 6.53
C LEU A 110 -9.36 6.96 7.50
N VAL A 111 -9.12 7.07 8.80
CA VAL A 111 -10.07 6.56 9.80
C VAL A 111 -11.40 7.31 9.73
N ASP A 112 -11.40 8.64 9.50
CA ASP A 112 -12.64 9.39 9.29
C ASP A 112 -13.43 8.89 8.06
N ILE A 113 -12.74 8.44 7.00
CA ILE A 113 -13.38 7.79 5.84
C ILE A 113 -14.01 6.46 6.25
N LEU A 114 -13.27 5.62 6.99
CA LEU A 114 -13.80 4.34 7.49
C LEU A 114 -15.04 4.55 8.36
N ASP A 115 -14.98 5.50 9.29
CA ASP A 115 -16.08 5.88 10.18
C ASP A 115 -17.32 6.38 9.44
N SER A 116 -17.12 7.06 8.30
CA SER A 116 -18.21 7.59 7.49
C SER A 116 -18.86 6.54 6.59
N ASP A 117 -18.22 5.38 6.41
CA ASP A 117 -18.63 4.35 5.46
C ASP A 117 -18.30 2.94 5.99
N PRO A 118 -19.17 2.38 6.87
CA PRO A 118 -18.92 1.09 7.50
C PRO A 118 -18.94 -0.10 6.53
N GLU A 119 -19.36 0.09 5.27
CA GLU A 119 -19.29 -0.96 4.24
C GLU A 119 -17.85 -1.20 3.75
N ILE A 120 -16.93 -0.25 3.99
CA ILE A 120 -15.52 -0.39 3.66
C ILE A 120 -14.88 -1.37 4.64
N GLU A 121 -14.65 -2.60 4.20
CA GLU A 121 -14.04 -3.67 5.01
C GLU A 121 -12.76 -4.22 4.38
N GLY A 122 -12.37 -3.71 3.21
CA GLY A 122 -11.16 -4.11 2.50
C GLY A 122 -10.31 -2.92 2.08
N LEU A 123 -9.01 -3.17 1.87
CA LEU A 123 -8.08 -2.18 1.32
C LEU A 123 -7.49 -2.65 -0.02
N ILE A 124 -7.30 -1.73 -0.96
CA ILE A 124 -6.47 -1.94 -2.16
C ILE A 124 -5.50 -0.78 -2.25
N GLY A 125 -4.21 -1.03 -2.11
CA GLY A 125 -3.17 -0.03 -2.20
C GLY A 125 -2.19 -0.30 -3.34
N TYR A 126 -1.78 0.74 -4.06
CA TYR A 126 -0.69 0.65 -5.05
C TYR A 126 0.53 1.46 -4.58
N SER A 127 1.73 0.86 -4.56
CA SER A 127 2.98 1.55 -4.19
C SER A 127 2.88 2.25 -2.83
N GLU A 128 3.04 3.59 -2.74
CA GLU A 128 2.76 4.36 -1.50
C GLU A 128 1.37 4.03 -0.92
N GLY A 129 0.35 3.82 -1.76
CA GLY A 129 -0.98 3.47 -1.30
C GLY A 129 -1.03 2.13 -0.55
N ALA A 130 -0.16 1.17 -0.87
CA ALA A 130 -0.04 -0.08 -0.12
C ALA A 130 0.67 0.13 1.22
N GLU A 131 1.69 0.98 1.25
CA GLU A 131 2.35 1.42 2.49
C GLU A 131 1.34 2.05 3.46
N VAL A 132 0.50 2.94 2.93
CA VAL A 132 -0.54 3.67 3.66
C VAL A 132 -1.66 2.71 4.10
N ALA A 133 -2.06 1.77 3.26
CA ALA A 133 -3.03 0.72 3.62
C ALA A 133 -2.52 -0.13 4.78
N ALA A 134 -1.28 -0.61 4.71
CA ALA A 134 -0.67 -1.39 5.79
C ALA A 134 -0.55 -0.57 7.09
N THR A 135 -0.14 0.70 6.97
CA THR A 135 -0.10 1.65 8.10
C THR A 135 -1.47 1.87 8.74
N LEU A 136 -2.55 1.90 7.94
CA LEU A 136 -3.92 2.05 8.43
C LEU A 136 -4.38 0.84 9.25
N ILE A 137 -4.01 -0.38 8.85
CA ILE A 137 -4.28 -1.60 9.63
C ILE A 137 -3.58 -1.52 10.99
N LEU A 138 -2.31 -1.09 11.01
CA LEU A 138 -1.57 -0.90 12.26
C LEU A 138 -2.19 0.21 13.13
N GLU A 139 -2.77 1.25 12.53
CA GLU A 139 -3.50 2.28 13.26
C GLU A 139 -4.80 1.77 13.87
N GLU A 140 -5.57 0.94 13.15
CA GLU A 140 -6.76 0.30 13.72
C GLU A 140 -6.41 -0.57 14.92
N GLU A 141 -5.34 -1.36 14.80
CA GLU A 141 -4.83 -2.20 15.88
C GLU A 141 -4.35 -1.36 17.09
N ARG A 142 -3.65 -0.25 16.84
CA ARG A 142 -3.25 0.70 17.88
C ARG A 142 -4.48 1.29 18.58
N ARG A 143 -5.51 1.70 17.83
CA ARG A 143 -6.77 2.23 18.38
C ARG A 143 -7.58 1.17 19.12
N ARG A 144 -7.53 -0.09 18.69
CA ARG A 144 -8.13 -1.23 19.41
C ARG A 144 -7.48 -1.40 20.78
N LYS A 145 -6.15 -1.46 20.83
CA LYS A 145 -5.40 -1.58 22.10
C LYS A 145 -5.58 -0.37 23.02
N ALA A 146 -5.57 0.85 22.47
CA ALA A 146 -5.63 2.07 23.27
C ALA A 146 -7.05 2.44 23.73
N PHE A 147 -8.07 2.19 22.89
CA PHE A 147 -9.43 2.72 23.09
C PHE A 147 -10.53 1.66 22.98
N GLY A 148 -10.19 0.38 22.75
CA GLY A 148 -11.18 -0.69 22.56
C GLY A 148 -11.97 -0.59 21.25
N ARG A 149 -11.51 0.22 20.29
CA ARG A 149 -12.15 0.34 18.97
C ARG A 149 -12.09 -0.99 18.22
N ILE A 150 -13.20 -1.40 17.61
CA ILE A 150 -13.23 -2.60 16.75
C ILE A 150 -12.62 -2.24 15.39
N PRO A 151 -11.58 -2.95 14.91
CA PRO A 151 -11.06 -2.77 13.55
C PRO A 151 -12.13 -3.06 12.50
N GLN A 152 -12.22 -2.19 11.49
CA GLN A 152 -13.19 -2.28 10.41
C GLN A 152 -12.64 -3.07 9.21
N ILE A 153 -11.32 -2.99 8.97
CA ILE A 153 -10.68 -3.67 7.85
C ILE A 153 -10.46 -5.15 8.16
N LYS A 154 -10.89 -6.00 7.24
CA LYS A 154 -10.87 -7.46 7.32
C LYS A 154 -9.85 -8.10 6.39
N CYS A 155 -9.49 -7.45 5.28
CA CYS A 155 -8.46 -7.94 4.36
C CYS A 155 -7.83 -6.80 3.54
N ALA A 156 -6.69 -7.07 2.90
CA ALA A 156 -6.00 -6.07 2.06
C ALA A 156 -5.30 -6.64 0.83
N VAL A 157 -5.29 -5.87 -0.26
CA VAL A 157 -4.50 -6.14 -1.47
C VAL A 157 -3.42 -5.07 -1.61
N PHE A 158 -2.16 -5.50 -1.67
CA PHE A 158 -1.01 -4.63 -1.80
C PHE A 158 -0.35 -4.84 -3.16
N ILE A 159 -0.45 -3.85 -4.05
CA ILE A 159 0.11 -3.92 -5.41
C ILE A 159 1.43 -3.14 -5.42
N CYS A 160 2.53 -3.84 -5.70
CA CYS A 160 3.89 -3.29 -5.72
C CYS A 160 4.21 -2.45 -4.47
N GLY A 161 3.83 -2.96 -3.29
CA GLY A 161 3.79 -2.17 -2.06
C GLY A 161 5.13 -1.85 -1.41
N TRP A 162 5.08 -0.92 -0.45
CA TRP A 162 6.21 -0.50 0.40
C TRP A 162 5.95 -0.81 1.88
N PRO A 163 6.98 -1.05 2.70
CA PRO A 163 6.79 -1.40 4.11
C PRO A 163 6.07 -0.30 4.91
N ALA A 164 5.15 -0.71 5.78
CA ALA A 164 4.33 0.19 6.58
C ALA A 164 5.16 1.13 7.47
N LYS A 165 4.56 2.25 7.85
CA LYS A 165 5.09 3.15 8.87
C LYS A 165 4.39 2.90 10.21
N ASP A 166 5.09 3.14 11.30
CA ASP A 166 4.48 3.19 12.62
C ASP A 166 3.57 4.44 12.70
N PRO A 167 2.27 4.29 13.02
CA PRO A 167 1.35 5.42 13.03
C PRO A 167 1.70 6.54 14.01
N ALA A 168 2.45 6.23 15.07
CA ALA A 168 2.81 7.20 16.12
C ALA A 168 4.15 7.91 15.84
N SER A 169 5.18 7.16 15.43
CA SER A 169 6.54 7.67 15.23
C SER A 169 6.90 7.97 13.78
N GLY A 170 6.11 7.48 12.81
CA GLY A 170 6.39 7.60 11.38
C GLY A 170 7.58 6.78 10.89
N ARG A 171 8.17 5.94 11.75
CA ARG A 171 9.29 5.05 11.40
C ARG A 171 8.81 3.91 10.51
N ILE A 172 9.61 3.51 9.53
CA ILE A 172 9.33 2.31 8.74
C ILE A 172 9.46 1.06 9.62
N ILE A 173 8.50 0.16 9.49
CA ILE A 173 8.42 -1.13 10.19
C ILE A 173 8.84 -2.25 9.23
N LEU A 174 9.65 -3.17 9.75
CA LEU A 174 10.16 -4.34 9.04
C LEU A 174 9.98 -5.58 9.90
N ALA A 175 9.99 -6.75 9.28
CA ALA A 175 9.74 -8.04 9.95
C ALA A 175 10.77 -8.40 11.04
N ASP A 176 11.95 -7.79 11.00
CA ASP A 176 12.99 -7.96 12.02
C ASP A 176 12.90 -6.96 13.18
N ASP A 177 11.83 -6.17 13.25
CA ASP A 177 11.41 -5.42 14.44
C ASP A 177 10.59 -6.36 15.36
N PHE A 178 11.30 -7.19 16.14
CA PHE A 178 10.71 -8.23 17.00
C PHE A 178 9.80 -7.71 18.12
N GLU A 179 9.72 -6.40 18.32
CA GLU A 179 8.79 -5.77 19.27
C GLU A 179 7.39 -5.54 18.66
N ARG A 180 7.21 -5.86 17.37
CA ARG A 180 5.95 -5.67 16.64
C ARG A 180 5.28 -7.01 16.37
N GLU A 181 3.96 -7.02 16.56
CA GLU A 181 3.12 -8.12 16.09
C GLU A 181 2.93 -8.01 14.57
N PRO A 182 2.85 -9.15 13.86
CA PRO A 182 2.58 -9.15 12.43
C PRO A 182 1.18 -8.60 12.12
N ILE A 183 0.97 -8.20 10.87
CA ILE A 183 -0.37 -7.94 10.33
C ILE A 183 -1.08 -9.28 10.15
N THR A 184 -2.16 -9.51 10.90
CA THR A 184 -2.84 -10.81 11.01
C THR A 184 -4.14 -10.94 10.21
N ILE A 185 -4.60 -9.86 9.57
CA ILE A 185 -5.70 -9.97 8.62
C ILE A 185 -5.20 -10.63 7.33
N PRO A 186 -6.04 -11.36 6.58
CA PRO A 186 -5.63 -11.88 5.28
C PRO A 186 -5.16 -10.78 4.31
N THR A 187 -4.05 -11.04 3.63
CA THR A 187 -3.46 -10.11 2.66
C THR A 187 -3.10 -10.81 1.36
N CYS A 188 -3.21 -10.09 0.25
CA CYS A 188 -2.69 -10.53 -1.05
C CYS A 188 -1.67 -9.51 -1.56
N HIS A 189 -0.44 -9.96 -1.76
CA HIS A 189 0.68 -9.16 -2.23
C HIS A 189 0.86 -9.40 -3.73
N VAL A 190 0.51 -8.40 -4.54
CA VAL A 190 0.63 -8.44 -5.99
C VAL A 190 1.95 -7.81 -6.38
N VAL A 191 2.88 -8.62 -6.88
CA VAL A 191 4.25 -8.21 -7.22
C VAL A 191 4.56 -8.47 -8.68
N GLY A 192 5.59 -7.81 -9.19
CA GLY A 192 6.16 -8.11 -10.50
C GLY A 192 7.61 -8.54 -10.36
N ALA A 193 7.97 -9.72 -10.88
CA ALA A 193 9.37 -10.20 -10.85
C ALA A 193 10.40 -9.24 -11.48
N ALA A 194 9.96 -8.38 -12.40
CA ALA A 194 10.81 -7.36 -13.03
C ALA A 194 10.71 -5.99 -12.35
N ASP A 195 10.02 -5.88 -11.22
CA ASP A 195 9.96 -4.65 -10.43
C ASP A 195 11.35 -4.35 -9.82
N PRO A 196 11.98 -3.20 -10.12
CA PRO A 196 13.25 -2.82 -9.48
C PRO A 196 13.12 -2.67 -7.95
N PHE A 197 11.89 -2.48 -7.46
CA PHE A 197 11.54 -2.26 -6.06
C PHE A 197 10.97 -3.49 -5.36
N LEU A 198 11.08 -4.69 -5.97
CA LEU A 198 10.54 -5.94 -5.45
C LEU A 198 10.86 -6.19 -3.97
N ASP A 199 12.08 -5.88 -3.53
CA ASP A 199 12.51 -6.04 -2.13
C ASP A 199 11.65 -5.22 -1.15
N GLY A 200 11.07 -4.08 -1.56
CA GLY A 200 10.13 -3.36 -0.72
C GLY A 200 8.78 -4.04 -0.57
N SER A 201 8.29 -4.67 -1.64
CA SER A 201 7.06 -5.46 -1.59
C SER A 201 7.26 -6.74 -0.77
N MET A 202 8.43 -7.38 -0.89
CA MET A 202 8.78 -8.55 -0.08
C MET A 202 9.01 -8.19 1.39
N ALA A 203 9.60 -7.03 1.69
CA ALA A 203 9.72 -6.56 3.07
C ALA A 203 8.35 -6.28 3.70
N LEU A 204 7.37 -5.77 2.94
CA LEU A 204 5.99 -5.66 3.41
C LEU A 204 5.33 -7.03 3.60
N TYR A 205 5.53 -7.97 2.67
CA TYR A 205 5.05 -9.35 2.77
C TYR A 205 5.51 -10.04 4.06
N ASN A 206 6.79 -9.88 4.41
CA ASN A 206 7.36 -10.46 5.61
C ASN A 206 6.78 -9.88 6.91
N CYS A 207 6.12 -8.71 6.87
CA CYS A 207 5.42 -8.13 8.03
C CYS A 207 4.00 -8.70 8.25
N CYS A 208 3.51 -9.54 7.32
CA CYS A 208 2.19 -10.14 7.38
C CYS A 208 2.27 -11.60 7.87
N ASP A 209 1.17 -12.10 8.42
CA ASP A 209 1.06 -13.50 8.87
C ASP A 209 1.20 -14.45 7.67
N PRO A 210 2.24 -15.30 7.63
CA PRO A 210 2.52 -16.17 6.49
C PRO A 210 1.42 -17.21 6.23
N ASP A 211 0.56 -17.51 7.21
CA ASP A 211 -0.55 -18.45 7.03
C ASP A 211 -1.73 -17.82 6.27
N THR A 212 -1.79 -16.48 6.19
CA THR A 212 -2.90 -15.73 5.55
C THR A 212 -2.42 -14.67 4.55
N ALA A 213 -1.11 -14.59 4.29
CA ALA A 213 -0.51 -13.71 3.30
C ALA A 213 -0.21 -14.46 1.99
N ASP A 214 -1.02 -14.20 0.97
CA ASP A 214 -0.83 -14.71 -0.38
C ASP A 214 0.12 -13.82 -1.18
N LEU A 215 0.87 -14.44 -2.10
CA LEU A 215 1.77 -13.76 -3.04
C LEU A 215 1.37 -14.08 -4.48
N PHE A 216 1.08 -13.04 -5.26
CA PHE A 216 0.71 -13.14 -6.67
C PHE A 216 1.75 -12.40 -7.53
N ASP A 217 2.56 -13.13 -8.29
CA ASP A 217 3.54 -12.55 -9.22
C ASP A 217 2.97 -12.45 -10.64
N HIS A 218 2.82 -11.23 -11.16
CA HIS A 218 2.38 -10.98 -12.52
C HIS A 218 3.54 -10.87 -13.54
N GLY A 219 4.78 -11.05 -13.11
CA GLY A 219 5.99 -11.08 -13.94
C GLY A 219 6.43 -9.74 -14.54
N GLY A 220 5.70 -8.65 -14.27
CA GLY A 220 5.94 -7.32 -14.84
C GLY A 220 6.88 -6.46 -13.99
N GLY A 221 6.96 -5.17 -14.33
CA GLY A 221 7.67 -4.17 -13.53
C GLY A 221 6.80 -3.57 -12.42
N HIS A 222 7.17 -2.38 -11.94
CA HIS A 222 6.40 -1.59 -10.96
C HIS A 222 5.12 -1.00 -11.58
N VAL A 223 4.12 -1.84 -11.83
CA VAL A 223 2.87 -1.48 -12.53
C VAL A 223 1.69 -2.30 -12.02
N ILE A 224 0.49 -1.74 -12.12
CA ILE A 224 -0.75 -2.50 -11.95
C ILE A 224 -0.92 -3.45 -13.16
N PRO A 225 -1.17 -4.76 -12.95
CA PRO A 225 -1.34 -5.71 -14.05
C PRO A 225 -2.54 -5.35 -14.94
N ARG A 226 -2.40 -5.57 -16.25
CA ARG A 226 -3.45 -5.27 -17.25
C ARG A 226 -3.79 -6.44 -18.16
N ASN A 227 -3.00 -7.53 -18.11
CA ASN A 227 -3.26 -8.70 -18.92
C ASN A 227 -4.57 -9.36 -18.47
N LYS A 228 -5.46 -9.66 -19.42
CA LYS A 228 -6.80 -10.19 -19.12
C LYS A 228 -6.75 -11.48 -18.30
N GLN A 229 -5.88 -12.44 -18.64
CA GLN A 229 -5.81 -13.70 -17.92
C GLN A 229 -5.28 -13.48 -16.49
N THR A 230 -4.20 -12.71 -16.36
CA THR A 230 -3.65 -12.32 -15.06
C THR A 230 -4.70 -11.66 -14.15
N LEU A 231 -5.58 -10.82 -14.71
CA LEU A 231 -6.65 -10.19 -13.94
C LEU A 231 -7.75 -11.17 -13.52
N VAL A 232 -8.04 -12.20 -14.33
CA VAL A 232 -8.96 -13.27 -13.95
C VAL A 232 -8.39 -14.06 -12.78
N ASP A 233 -7.15 -14.54 -12.92
CA ASP A 233 -6.48 -15.35 -11.91
C ASP A 233 -6.33 -14.58 -10.58
N LEU A 234 -5.92 -13.31 -10.65
CA LEU A 234 -5.84 -12.44 -9.48
C LEU A 234 -7.22 -12.24 -8.84
N SER A 235 -8.27 -12.03 -9.64
CA SER A 235 -9.63 -11.82 -9.11
C SER A 235 -10.17 -13.06 -8.41
N GLU A 236 -9.82 -14.27 -8.86
CA GLU A 236 -10.19 -15.52 -8.18
C GLU A 236 -9.53 -15.60 -6.80
N MET A 237 -8.22 -15.34 -6.71
CA MET A 237 -7.50 -15.28 -5.43
C MET A 237 -8.12 -14.26 -4.46
N ILE A 238 -8.46 -13.05 -4.94
CA ILE A 238 -9.08 -12.03 -4.08
C ILE A 238 -10.49 -12.44 -3.63
N ARG A 239 -11.25 -13.17 -4.45
CA ARG A 239 -12.57 -13.69 -4.04
C ARG A 239 -12.45 -14.74 -2.94
N ASP A 240 -11.49 -15.65 -3.06
CA ASP A 240 -11.24 -16.65 -2.02
C ASP A 240 -10.87 -15.95 -0.69
N MET A 241 -10.02 -14.91 -0.76
CA MET A 241 -9.71 -14.06 0.40
C MET A 241 -10.97 -13.37 0.97
N ILE A 242 -11.85 -12.80 0.14
CA ILE A 242 -13.12 -12.19 0.59
C ILE A 242 -14.00 -13.23 1.31
N VAL A 243 -14.12 -14.45 0.77
CA VAL A 243 -14.92 -15.53 1.38
C VAL A 243 -14.35 -15.95 2.73
N SER A 244 -13.02 -15.94 2.91
CA SER A 244 -12.36 -16.33 4.16
C SER A 244 -12.65 -15.40 5.34
N VAL A 245 -13.11 -14.17 5.08
CA VAL A 245 -13.38 -13.13 6.08
C VAL A 245 -14.85 -12.69 6.15
N ALA A 246 -15.72 -13.35 5.38
CA ALA A 246 -17.14 -13.05 5.28
C ALA A 246 -17.95 -13.44 6.53
#